data_AF-A0A3N5RE61-F1
#
_entry.id   AF-A0A3N5RE61-F1
#
_cell.length_a   1.000
_cell.length_b   1.000
_cell.length_c   1.000
_cell.angle_alpha   90.00
_cell.angle_beta   90.00
_cell.angle_gamma   90.00
#
_symmetry.space_group_name_H-M   'P 1'
#
loop_
_entity.id
_entity.type
_entity.pdbx_description
1 polymer ?
#
loop_
_entity_poly.entity_id
_entity_poly.type
_entity_poly.pdbx_seq_one_letter_code
_entity_poly.pdbx_strand_id
1 'polypeptide(L)'
;MSKKFIFWDLDGTLGFFEGILALMKGEEPQSHTKSEFGIRFGIKTALPLLTTKGYTHVITSLAKSDYVTNVLRLTGLQPFFQRVFCGDTGLFQSGSGKVYLGVLKGLDLSVETAKDDVIIIGDSAGDKPLDLPGTVFILDPFSAFNDAGLLVSIIDKLEQTNGKSFYEAFQTLYTSSSRSLGGNIPAILEKNSEWGREIPTISITAGRGIKRELLRFPERL
;
A
#
# COMPACT_ATOMS: atom_id res chain seq x y z
N MET A 1 5.71 -18.58 14.94
CA MET A 1 5.94 -18.06 13.58
C MET A 1 6.35 -16.60 13.71
N SER A 2 7.26 -16.10 12.87
CA SER A 2 7.59 -14.67 12.86
C SER A 2 6.34 -13.85 12.52
N LYS A 3 6.22 -12.65 13.09
CA LYS A 3 5.08 -11.77 12.87
C LYS A 3 5.32 -10.97 11.60
N LYS A 4 4.43 -11.13 10.60
CA LYS A 4 4.51 -10.40 9.32
C LYS A 4 3.66 -9.14 9.35
N PHE A 5 4.11 -8.10 8.65
CA PHE A 5 3.47 -6.79 8.64
C PHE A 5 3.18 -6.34 7.22
N ILE A 6 2.06 -5.62 7.07
CA ILE A 6 1.73 -4.89 5.86
C ILE A 6 1.57 -3.43 6.25
N PHE A 7 2.41 -2.58 5.67
CA PHE A 7 2.35 -1.13 5.82
C PHE A 7 1.55 -0.57 4.65
N TRP A 8 0.43 0.05 4.98
CA TRP A 8 -0.51 0.60 4.01
C TRP A 8 -0.39 2.12 4.00
N ASP A 9 -0.15 2.68 2.83
CA ASP A 9 -0.56 4.06 2.61
C ASP A 9 -2.10 4.19 2.68
N LEU A 10 -2.60 5.40 2.90
CA LEU A 10 -4.04 5.67 3.10
C LEU A 10 -4.70 6.15 1.80
N ASP A 11 -4.48 7.42 1.44
CA ASP A 11 -5.17 8.11 0.36
C ASP A 11 -4.66 7.60 -0.98
N GLY A 12 -5.57 7.28 -1.89
CA GLY A 12 -5.19 6.70 -3.17
C GLY A 12 -4.76 5.24 -3.07
N THR A 13 -4.63 4.64 -1.88
CA THR A 13 -4.28 3.22 -1.67
C THR A 13 -5.45 2.40 -1.10
N LEU A 14 -6.01 2.84 0.03
CA LEU A 14 -7.18 2.21 0.68
C LEU A 14 -8.50 2.80 0.18
N GLY A 15 -8.46 3.97 -0.45
CA GLY A 15 -9.61 4.68 -0.98
C GLY A 15 -9.32 6.14 -1.28
N PHE A 16 -10.35 6.85 -1.72
CA PHE A 16 -10.36 8.30 -2.00
C PHE A 16 -11.31 8.96 -1.00
N PHE A 17 -10.75 9.72 -0.06
CA PHE A 17 -11.46 10.18 1.13
C PHE A 17 -11.71 11.69 1.14
N GLU A 18 -11.72 12.36 -0.02
CA GLU A 18 -11.95 13.80 -0.15
C GLU A 18 -13.30 14.22 0.46
N GLY A 19 -14.32 13.36 0.35
CA GLY A 19 -15.62 13.59 1.00
C GLY A 19 -15.53 13.65 2.53
N ILE A 20 -14.69 12.81 3.15
CA ILE A 20 -14.43 12.86 4.59
C ILE A 20 -13.67 14.15 4.95
N LEU A 21 -12.70 14.53 4.13
CA LEU A 21 -11.96 15.78 4.33
C LEU A 21 -12.89 17.01 4.28
N ALA A 22 -13.83 17.03 3.34
CA ALA A 22 -14.84 18.08 3.23
C ALA A 22 -15.74 18.13 4.48
N LEU A 23 -16.26 16.97 4.92
CA LEU A 23 -17.07 16.88 6.14
C LEU A 23 -16.33 17.40 7.38
N MET A 24 -15.04 17.09 7.52
CA MET A 24 -14.21 17.59 8.63
C MET A 24 -14.05 19.12 8.62
N LYS A 25 -14.17 19.76 7.45
CA LYS A 25 -14.12 21.21 7.28
C LYS A 25 -15.50 21.87 7.39
N GLY A 26 -16.57 21.10 7.57
CA GLY A 26 -17.94 21.60 7.53
C GLY A 26 -18.43 21.95 6.12
N GLU A 27 -17.80 21.38 5.10
CA GLU A 27 -18.15 21.56 3.69
C GLU A 27 -19.06 20.41 3.21
N GLU A 28 -19.87 20.66 2.18
CA GLU A 28 -20.65 19.60 1.54
C GLU A 28 -19.73 18.67 0.73
N PRO A 29 -19.79 17.34 0.94
CA PRO A 29 -18.98 16.40 0.19
C PRO A 29 -19.39 16.40 -1.29
N GLN A 30 -18.44 16.67 -2.19
CA GLN A 30 -18.66 16.52 -3.62
C GLN A 30 -18.60 15.03 -3.99
N SER A 31 -19.75 14.43 -4.27
CA SER A 31 -19.84 13.01 -4.63
C SER A 31 -19.29 12.76 -6.03
N HIS A 32 -18.08 12.19 -6.12
CA HIS A 32 -17.49 11.74 -7.38
C HIS A 32 -17.33 10.22 -7.50
N THR A 33 -17.78 9.42 -6.53
CA THR A 33 -17.58 7.96 -6.54
C THR A 33 -18.83 7.17 -6.16
N LYS A 34 -18.92 5.91 -6.63
CA LYS A 34 -20.05 4.99 -6.40
C LYS A 34 -20.15 4.45 -4.97
N SER A 35 -19.16 4.71 -4.11
CA SER A 35 -19.20 4.32 -2.70
C SER A 35 -19.26 5.55 -1.83
N GLU A 36 -20.07 5.51 -0.77
CA GLU A 36 -20.37 6.64 0.12
C GLU A 36 -19.12 7.34 0.69
N PHE A 37 -17.97 6.65 0.76
CA PHE A 37 -16.69 7.21 1.25
C PHE A 37 -15.47 6.84 0.39
N GLY A 38 -15.66 6.50 -0.89
CA GLY A 38 -14.55 6.19 -1.82
C GLY A 38 -13.62 5.03 -1.43
N ILE A 39 -14.07 4.07 -0.60
CA ILE A 39 -13.25 2.94 -0.14
C ILE A 39 -12.90 2.01 -1.33
N ARG A 40 -11.64 1.56 -1.40
CA ARG A 40 -11.19 0.57 -2.40
C ARG A 40 -12.06 -0.69 -2.40
N PHE A 41 -12.48 -1.11 -3.59
CA PHE A 41 -13.31 -2.31 -3.73
C PHE A 41 -12.61 -3.56 -3.17
N GLY A 42 -13.36 -4.36 -2.38
CA GLY A 42 -12.86 -5.60 -1.77
C GLY A 42 -12.01 -5.43 -0.51
N ILE A 43 -11.61 -4.21 -0.11
CA ILE A 43 -10.64 -4.03 0.99
C ILE A 43 -11.16 -4.53 2.35
N LYS A 44 -12.47 -4.36 2.62
CA LYS A 44 -13.12 -4.87 3.84
C LYS A 44 -13.15 -6.39 3.93
N THR A 45 -12.97 -7.08 2.80
CA THR A 45 -12.81 -8.55 2.76
C THR A 45 -11.34 -8.94 2.82
N ALA A 46 -10.47 -8.20 2.14
CA ALA A 46 -9.04 -8.48 2.07
C ALA A 46 -8.32 -8.32 3.43
N LEU A 47 -8.63 -7.28 4.20
CA LEU A 47 -7.98 -7.04 5.50
C LEU A 47 -8.23 -8.18 6.51
N PRO A 48 -9.48 -8.61 6.81
CA PRO A 48 -9.70 -9.76 7.66
C PRO A 48 -9.00 -11.03 7.16
N LEU A 49 -9.05 -11.29 5.85
CA LEU A 49 -8.42 -12.47 5.26
C LEU A 49 -6.91 -12.49 5.51
N LEU A 50 -6.22 -11.37 5.27
CA LEU A 50 -4.79 -11.26 5.57
C LEU A 50 -4.51 -11.35 7.08
N THR A 51 -5.37 -10.78 7.92
CA THR A 51 -5.26 -10.95 9.38
C THR A 51 -5.32 -12.44 9.78
N THR A 52 -6.25 -13.22 9.22
CA THR A 52 -6.34 -14.68 9.49
C THR A 52 -5.12 -15.46 9.02
N LYS A 53 -4.37 -14.94 8.05
CA LYS A 53 -3.10 -15.50 7.58
C LYS A 53 -1.90 -15.09 8.45
N GLY A 54 -2.12 -14.29 9.50
CA GLY A 54 -1.09 -13.88 10.45
C GLY A 54 -0.46 -12.52 10.16
N TYR A 55 -1.00 -11.74 9.21
CA TYR A 55 -0.51 -10.39 8.94
C TYR A 55 -1.03 -9.38 9.94
N THR A 56 -0.16 -8.45 10.32
CA THR A 56 -0.52 -7.25 11.08
C THR A 56 -0.56 -6.05 10.16
N HIS A 57 -1.63 -5.27 10.23
CA HIS A 57 -1.79 -4.08 9.39
C HIS A 57 -1.41 -2.82 10.14
N VAL A 58 -0.63 -1.97 9.47
CA VAL A 58 -0.16 -0.69 9.96
C VAL A 58 -0.47 0.37 8.91
N ILE A 59 -1.01 1.52 9.31
CA ILE A 59 -1.12 2.68 8.43
C ILE A 59 0.18 3.48 8.47
N THR A 60 0.66 3.88 7.31
CA THR A 60 1.80 4.77 7.11
C THR A 60 1.43 5.84 6.09
N SER A 61 0.88 6.96 6.58
CA SER A 61 0.37 8.07 5.75
C SER A 61 1.14 9.37 6.05
N LEU A 62 1.34 10.21 5.03
CA LEU A 62 1.89 11.57 5.24
C LEU A 62 0.82 12.58 5.70
N ALA A 63 -0.46 12.18 5.71
CA ALA A 63 -1.53 13.01 6.24
C ALA A 63 -1.44 13.15 7.77
N LYS A 64 -2.18 14.11 8.33
CA LYS A 64 -2.24 14.36 9.77
C LYS A 64 -3.04 13.27 10.50
N SER A 65 -2.67 13.02 11.75
CA SER A 65 -3.24 11.95 12.58
C SER A 65 -4.75 12.07 12.82
N ASP A 66 -5.27 13.29 12.96
CA ASP A 66 -6.69 13.58 13.14
C ASP A 66 -7.52 13.19 11.91
N TYR A 67 -7.02 13.49 10.72
CA TYR A 67 -7.61 13.10 9.45
C TYR A 67 -7.61 11.58 9.29
N VAL A 68 -6.44 10.93 9.44
CA VAL A 68 -6.32 9.47 9.30
C VAL A 68 -7.27 8.75 10.27
N THR A 69 -7.34 9.21 11.53
CA THR A 69 -8.23 8.63 12.54
C THR A 69 -9.69 8.76 12.13
N ASN A 70 -10.12 9.91 11.61
CA ASN A 70 -11.48 10.10 11.14
C ASN A 70 -11.80 9.24 9.91
N VAL A 71 -10.88 9.13 8.95
CA VAL A 71 -11.04 8.24 7.79
C VAL A 71 -11.26 6.80 8.26
N LEU A 72 -10.36 6.27 9.08
CA LEU A 72 -10.45 4.89 9.57
C LEU A 72 -11.75 4.64 10.35
N ARG A 73 -12.17 5.59 11.19
CA ARG A 73 -13.39 5.48 11.99
C ARG A 73 -14.65 5.51 11.12
N LEU A 74 -14.78 6.52 10.25
CA LEU A 74 -15.99 6.73 9.43
C LEU A 74 -16.16 5.66 8.36
N THR A 75 -15.06 5.14 7.82
CA THR A 75 -15.09 4.03 6.86
C THR A 75 -15.29 2.66 7.51
N GLY A 76 -15.17 2.57 8.85
CA GLY A 76 -15.22 1.31 9.60
C GLY A 76 -13.97 0.44 9.42
N LEU A 77 -12.85 1.03 8.97
CA LEU A 77 -11.58 0.34 8.77
C LEU A 77 -10.71 0.28 10.04
N GLN A 78 -10.96 1.15 11.02
CA GLN A 78 -10.19 1.26 12.26
C GLN A 78 -9.89 -0.09 12.96
N PRO A 79 -10.84 -1.05 13.11
CA PRO A 79 -10.57 -2.29 13.82
C PRO A 79 -9.49 -3.18 13.19
N PHE A 80 -9.14 -2.97 11.91
CA PHE A 80 -8.16 -3.78 11.20
C PHE A 80 -6.71 -3.32 11.41
N PHE A 81 -6.48 -2.10 11.91
CA PHE A 81 -5.14 -1.52 12.00
C PHE A 81 -4.65 -1.44 13.44
N GLN A 82 -3.49 -2.04 13.72
CA GLN A 82 -2.93 -2.09 15.07
C GLN A 82 -2.19 -0.79 15.45
N ARG A 83 -1.61 -0.13 14.45
CA ARG A 83 -0.80 1.08 14.59
C ARG A 83 -1.03 2.00 13.40
N VAL A 84 -0.85 3.28 13.67
CA VAL A 84 -0.98 4.36 12.68
C VAL A 84 0.21 5.28 12.86
N PHE A 85 0.94 5.52 11.77
CA PHE A 85 2.04 6.48 11.71
C PHE A 85 1.68 7.53 10.67
N CYS A 86 1.69 8.78 11.10
CA CYS A 86 1.24 9.93 10.33
C CYS A 86 2.37 10.96 10.13
N GLY A 87 2.14 11.91 9.23
CA GLY A 87 3.08 13.00 8.91
C GLY A 87 3.51 13.82 10.13
N ASP A 88 2.61 13.93 11.11
CA ASP A 88 2.76 14.67 12.35
C ASP A 88 3.24 13.81 13.54
N THR A 89 3.35 12.49 13.37
CA THR A 89 3.67 11.53 14.46
C THR A 89 4.87 10.63 14.17
N GLY A 90 5.66 10.94 13.14
CA GLY A 90 6.98 10.34 12.94
C GLY A 90 7.20 9.67 11.60
N LEU A 91 6.22 9.70 10.68
CA LEU A 91 6.46 9.40 9.27
C LEU A 91 6.75 10.71 8.54
N PHE A 92 7.79 10.76 7.72
CA PHE A 92 8.07 11.93 6.90
C PHE A 92 8.55 11.51 5.50
N GLN A 93 8.46 12.45 4.58
CA GLN A 93 8.89 12.29 3.20
C GLN A 93 10.28 12.91 3.03
N SER A 94 11.20 12.21 2.35
CA SER A 94 12.44 12.77 1.82
C SER A 94 12.41 12.61 0.31
N GLY A 95 12.62 13.68 -0.44
CA GLY A 95 12.55 13.65 -1.91
C GLY A 95 11.31 12.93 -2.44
N SER A 96 11.52 11.78 -3.09
CA SER A 96 10.46 11.03 -3.78
C SER A 96 9.90 9.83 -3.01
N GLY A 97 10.16 9.69 -1.71
CA GLY A 97 9.64 8.57 -0.92
C GLY A 97 9.57 8.83 0.59
N LYS A 98 9.09 7.83 1.33
CA LYS A 98 8.88 7.86 2.79
C LYS A 98 10.09 7.29 3.53
N VAL A 99 10.31 7.79 4.75
CA VAL A 99 11.34 7.31 5.69
C VAL A 99 10.67 6.51 6.82
N TYR A 100 10.91 5.20 6.86
CA TYR A 100 10.23 4.23 7.72
C TYR A 100 11.02 3.77 8.95
N LEU A 101 12.27 4.22 9.16
CA LEU A 101 13.06 3.87 10.35
C LEU A 101 12.33 4.22 11.66
N GLY A 102 11.60 5.35 11.68
CA GLY A 102 10.74 5.72 12.81
C GLY A 102 9.59 4.73 13.04
N VAL A 103 8.99 4.23 11.95
CA VAL A 103 7.93 3.20 11.98
C VAL A 103 8.48 1.89 12.54
N LEU A 104 9.64 1.44 12.06
CA LEU A 104 10.29 0.21 12.55
C LEU A 104 10.60 0.30 14.04
N LYS A 105 11.15 1.43 14.50
CA LYS A 105 11.40 1.67 15.93
C LYS A 105 10.12 1.61 16.76
N GLY A 106 9.01 2.17 16.26
CA GLY A 106 7.71 2.12 16.93
C GLY A 106 7.09 0.71 17.00
N LEU A 107 7.61 -0.23 16.21
CA LEU A 107 7.18 -1.63 16.16
C LEU A 107 8.20 -2.61 16.75
N ASP A 108 9.33 -2.11 17.26
CA ASP A 108 10.47 -2.91 17.73
C ASP A 108 11.01 -3.88 16.65
N LEU A 109 11.14 -3.37 15.42
CA LEU A 109 11.66 -4.09 14.26
C LEU A 109 13.03 -3.55 13.85
N SER A 110 13.91 -4.42 13.38
CA SER A 110 15.16 -4.03 12.70
C SER A 110 14.96 -3.90 11.19
N VAL A 111 15.92 -3.25 10.52
CA VAL A 111 15.94 -3.15 9.05
C VAL A 111 16.08 -4.52 8.41
N GLU A 112 16.86 -5.41 9.03
CA GLU A 112 17.04 -6.79 8.58
C GLU A 112 15.73 -7.56 8.62
N THR A 113 14.98 -7.48 9.73
CA THR A 113 13.67 -8.12 9.84
C THR A 113 12.67 -7.55 8.84
N ALA A 114 12.74 -6.24 8.54
CA ALA A 114 11.83 -5.63 7.57
C ALA A 114 11.94 -6.24 6.16
N LYS A 115 13.13 -6.68 5.73
CA LYS A 115 13.30 -7.35 4.43
C LYS A 115 12.51 -8.66 4.33
N ASP A 116 12.42 -9.37 5.44
CA ASP A 116 11.84 -10.70 5.48
C ASP A 116 10.33 -10.66 5.77
N ASP A 117 9.92 -9.76 6.66
CA ASP A 117 8.61 -9.80 7.30
C ASP A 117 7.71 -8.60 6.96
N VAL A 118 8.19 -7.57 6.23
CA VAL A 118 7.40 -6.37 5.89
C VAL A 118 7.13 -6.29 4.39
N ILE A 119 5.87 -6.01 4.04
CA ILE A 119 5.47 -5.49 2.73
C ILE A 119 4.94 -4.07 2.90
N ILE A 120 5.25 -3.19 1.96
CA ILE A 120 4.71 -1.84 1.90
C ILE A 120 3.82 -1.73 0.66
N ILE A 121 2.64 -1.13 0.80
CA ILE A 121 1.66 -0.97 -0.28
C ILE A 121 1.31 0.51 -0.40
N GLY A 122 1.44 1.04 -1.61
CA GLY A 122 1.10 2.43 -1.93
C GLY A 122 0.68 2.59 -3.39
N ASP A 123 0.11 3.73 -3.73
CA ASP A 123 -0.33 4.05 -5.09
C ASP A 123 0.66 4.95 -5.84
N SER A 124 1.57 5.59 -5.11
CA SER A 124 2.48 6.57 -5.69
C SER A 124 3.94 6.16 -5.51
N ALA A 125 4.83 6.78 -6.31
CA ALA A 125 6.25 6.67 -6.04
C ALA A 125 6.63 7.26 -4.67
N GLY A 126 5.85 8.22 -4.17
CA GLY A 126 6.01 8.88 -2.87
C GLY A 126 5.91 7.93 -1.67
N ASP A 127 5.39 6.71 -1.87
CA ASP A 127 5.19 5.73 -0.80
C ASP A 127 6.39 4.79 -0.59
N LYS A 128 7.35 4.84 -1.51
CA LYS A 128 8.53 3.96 -1.50
C LYS A 128 9.32 4.11 -0.20
N PRO A 129 9.84 3.00 0.37
CA PRO A 129 10.73 3.05 1.53
C PRO A 129 12.15 3.42 1.12
N LEU A 130 12.53 4.68 1.27
CA LEU A 130 13.86 5.13 0.87
C LEU A 130 14.96 4.53 1.76
N ASP A 131 14.63 4.29 3.02
CA ASP A 131 15.55 3.87 4.08
C ASP A 131 15.53 2.39 4.43
N LEU A 132 14.62 1.60 3.84
CA LEU A 132 14.54 0.17 4.08
C LEU A 132 14.97 -0.63 2.84
N PRO A 133 16.29 -0.75 2.57
CA PRO A 133 16.77 -1.50 1.41
C PRO A 133 16.30 -2.95 1.49
N GLY A 134 15.82 -3.49 0.36
CA GLY A 134 15.35 -4.87 0.27
C GLY A 134 13.92 -5.11 0.77
N THR A 135 13.23 -4.13 1.34
CA THR A 135 11.80 -4.28 1.65
C THR A 135 10.99 -4.26 0.36
N VAL A 136 10.04 -5.19 0.22
CA VAL A 136 9.20 -5.27 -0.98
C VAL A 136 8.12 -4.20 -0.94
N PHE A 137 8.08 -3.38 -1.99
CA PHE A 137 7.06 -2.38 -2.24
C PHE A 137 6.07 -2.88 -3.31
N ILE A 138 4.77 -2.82 -3.04
CA ILE A 138 3.72 -3.07 -4.03
C ILE A 138 3.16 -1.72 -4.45
N LEU A 139 3.38 -1.38 -5.73
CA LEU A 139 2.93 -0.13 -6.32
C LEU A 139 1.63 -0.37 -7.11
N ASP A 140 0.53 0.24 -6.67
CA ASP A 140 -0.77 0.17 -7.33
C ASP A 140 -1.33 1.57 -7.68
N PRO A 141 -0.85 2.21 -8.76
CA PRO A 141 -1.26 3.57 -9.14
C PRO A 141 -2.70 3.69 -9.62
N PHE A 142 -3.42 2.56 -9.66
CA PHE A 142 -4.82 2.49 -10.05
C PHE A 142 -5.64 1.76 -8.97
N SER A 143 -5.22 1.84 -7.71
CA SER A 143 -5.86 1.15 -6.59
C SER A 143 -7.39 1.38 -6.53
N ALA A 144 -7.84 2.58 -6.93
CA ALA A 144 -9.26 2.96 -7.05
C ALA A 144 -10.08 1.98 -7.89
N PHE A 145 -9.43 1.42 -8.90
CA PHE A 145 -10.04 0.63 -9.97
C PHE A 145 -9.70 -0.85 -9.86
N ASN A 146 -8.75 -1.20 -9.00
CA ASN A 146 -8.28 -2.57 -8.82
C ASN A 146 -8.88 -3.16 -7.53
N ASP A 147 -9.45 -4.36 -7.63
CA ASP A 147 -9.92 -5.11 -6.47
C ASP A 147 -8.77 -5.37 -5.48
N ALA A 148 -9.01 -5.20 -4.19
CA ALA A 148 -8.02 -5.50 -3.14
C ALA A 148 -7.64 -6.99 -3.07
N GLY A 149 -8.47 -7.90 -3.58
CA GLY A 149 -8.17 -9.32 -3.75
C GLY A 149 -6.98 -9.58 -4.66
N LEU A 150 -6.65 -8.64 -5.56
CA LEU A 150 -5.41 -8.70 -6.33
C LEU A 150 -4.18 -8.61 -5.42
N LEU A 151 -4.21 -7.74 -4.40
CA LEU A 151 -3.13 -7.63 -3.42
C LEU A 151 -2.98 -8.91 -2.62
N VAL A 152 -4.10 -9.53 -2.22
CA VAL A 152 -4.08 -10.84 -1.53
C VAL A 152 -3.40 -11.89 -2.40
N SER A 153 -3.70 -11.91 -3.70
CA SER A 153 -3.13 -12.87 -4.65
C SER A 153 -1.64 -12.66 -4.87
N ILE A 154 -1.18 -11.40 -4.92
CA ILE A 154 0.24 -11.03 -4.99
C ILE A 154 0.97 -11.51 -3.73
N ILE A 155 0.43 -11.21 -2.55
CA ILE A 155 1.04 -11.60 -1.26
C ILE A 155 1.10 -13.13 -1.16
N ASP A 156 0.03 -13.84 -1.50
CA ASP A 156 0.01 -15.31 -1.52
C ASP A 156 1.05 -15.89 -2.45
N LYS A 157 1.26 -15.28 -3.61
CA LYS A 157 2.27 -15.71 -4.56
C LYS A 157 3.68 -15.52 -4.01
N LEU A 158 3.95 -14.39 -3.35
CA LEU A 158 5.23 -14.15 -2.67
C LEU A 158 5.48 -15.21 -1.59
N GLU A 159 4.49 -15.52 -0.75
CA GLU A 159 4.58 -16.57 0.28
C GLU A 159 4.82 -17.96 -0.33
N GLN A 160 4.13 -18.30 -1.41
CA GLN A 160 4.32 -19.56 -2.12
C GLN A 160 5.71 -19.67 -2.76
N THR A 161 6.26 -18.56 -3.25
CA THR A 161 7.61 -18.51 -3.79
C THR A 161 8.66 -18.66 -2.68
N ASN A 162 8.51 -17.93 -1.57
CA ASN A 162 9.33 -18.10 -0.39
C ASN A 162 8.63 -17.59 0.88
N GLY A 163 8.08 -18.51 1.68
CA GLY A 163 7.34 -18.17 2.90
C GLY A 163 8.19 -17.65 4.06
N LYS A 164 9.52 -17.56 3.92
CA LYS A 164 10.41 -17.08 4.97
C LYS A 164 10.86 -15.62 4.79
N SER A 165 10.88 -15.12 3.56
CA SER A 165 11.39 -13.78 3.27
C SER A 165 10.75 -13.20 2.01
N PHE A 166 10.13 -12.03 2.14
CA PHE A 166 9.59 -11.31 0.98
C PHE A 166 10.67 -10.88 0.01
N TYR A 167 11.83 -10.44 0.51
CA TYR A 167 12.95 -10.09 -0.34
C TYR A 167 13.42 -11.26 -1.20
N GLU A 168 13.62 -12.43 -0.60
CA GLU A 168 14.05 -13.63 -1.33
C GLU A 168 12.97 -14.13 -2.30
N ALA A 169 11.69 -14.01 -1.93
CA ALA A 169 10.57 -14.29 -2.84
C ALA A 169 10.64 -13.37 -4.07
N PHE A 170 10.84 -12.07 -3.84
CA PHE A 170 11.00 -11.09 -4.92
C PHE A 170 12.20 -11.41 -5.80
N GLN A 171 13.38 -11.70 -5.22
CA GLN A 171 14.60 -12.01 -5.99
C GLN A 171 14.36 -13.21 -6.90
N THR A 172 13.74 -14.27 -6.37
CA THR A 172 13.37 -15.47 -7.14
C THR A 172 12.48 -15.13 -8.33
N LEU A 173 11.46 -14.29 -8.13
CA LEU A 173 10.57 -13.84 -9.20
C LEU A 173 11.30 -12.97 -10.23
N TYR A 174 12.14 -12.03 -9.76
CA TYR A 174 12.89 -11.11 -10.60
C TYR A 174 13.93 -11.80 -11.49
N THR A 175 14.55 -12.88 -11.00
CA THR A 175 15.49 -13.68 -11.78
C THR A 175 14.81 -14.72 -12.67
N SER A 176 13.51 -14.98 -12.47
CA SER A 176 12.74 -15.88 -13.33
C SER A 176 12.60 -15.33 -14.75
N SER A 177 12.43 -16.22 -15.74
CA SER A 177 12.27 -15.84 -17.15
C SER A 177 11.06 -14.92 -17.40
N SER A 178 10.00 -15.04 -16.59
CA SER A 178 8.78 -14.25 -16.73
C SER A 178 8.85 -12.87 -16.08
N ARG A 179 9.70 -12.70 -15.05
CA ARG A 179 9.79 -11.50 -14.20
C ARG A 179 8.43 -10.92 -13.78
N SER A 180 7.41 -11.77 -13.63
CA SER A 180 6.02 -11.37 -13.42
C SER A 180 5.33 -12.37 -12.50
N LEU A 181 4.38 -11.89 -11.71
CA LEU A 181 3.51 -12.74 -10.89
C LEU A 181 2.33 -13.33 -11.70
N GLY A 182 2.29 -13.08 -13.01
CA GLY A 182 1.19 -13.41 -13.91
C GLY A 182 0.48 -12.14 -14.39
N GLY A 183 -0.01 -12.17 -15.63
CA GLY A 183 -0.59 -10.98 -16.27
C GLY A 183 0.41 -9.82 -16.39
N ASN A 184 -0.08 -8.58 -16.27
CA ASN A 184 0.71 -7.35 -16.37
C ASN A 184 1.21 -6.85 -14.98
N ILE A 185 1.77 -7.76 -14.16
CA ILE A 185 2.28 -7.45 -12.80
C ILE A 185 3.79 -7.78 -12.72
N PRO A 186 4.66 -6.91 -13.26
CA PRO A 186 6.09 -7.16 -13.26
C PRO A 186 6.73 -6.96 -11.87
N ALA A 187 7.76 -7.75 -11.60
CA ALA A 187 8.75 -7.50 -10.56
C ALA A 187 9.89 -6.65 -11.16
N ILE A 188 10.16 -5.49 -10.57
CA ILE A 188 11.17 -4.54 -11.06
C ILE A 188 12.05 -4.05 -9.91
N LEU A 189 13.32 -3.79 -10.20
CA LEU A 189 14.21 -3.08 -9.29
C LEU A 189 14.24 -1.62 -9.69
N GLU A 190 13.71 -0.77 -8.82
CA GLU A 190 13.71 0.68 -9.05
C GLU A 190 14.89 1.31 -8.34
N LYS A 191 15.68 2.10 -9.08
CA LYS A 191 16.76 2.88 -8.47
C LYS A 191 16.19 4.12 -7.81
N ASN A 192 16.41 4.26 -6.52
CA ASN A 192 16.23 5.50 -5.79
C ASN A 192 17.31 6.49 -6.26
N SER A 193 16.90 7.58 -6.90
CA SER A 193 17.79 8.63 -7.41
C SER A 193 18.50 9.41 -6.31
N GLU A 194 17.93 9.47 -5.11
CA GLU A 194 18.47 10.23 -3.99
C GLU A 194 19.62 9.47 -3.31
N TRP A 195 19.44 8.17 -3.04
CA TRP A 195 20.39 7.39 -2.24
C TRP A 195 21.09 6.27 -3.02
N GLY A 196 20.81 6.13 -4.31
CA GLY A 196 21.40 5.10 -5.18
C GLY A 196 21.00 3.67 -4.85
N ARG A 197 20.04 3.47 -3.93
CA ARG A 197 19.58 2.16 -3.47
C ARG A 197 18.53 1.59 -4.41
N GLU A 198 18.52 0.27 -4.56
CA GLU A 198 17.47 -0.42 -5.31
C GLU A 198 16.31 -0.79 -4.38
N ILE A 199 15.10 -0.52 -4.86
CA ILE A 199 13.85 -0.83 -4.17
C ILE A 199 13.18 -1.97 -4.94
N PRO A 200 13.02 -3.15 -4.32
CA PRO A 200 12.21 -4.23 -4.87
C PRO A 200 10.75 -3.80 -5.02
N THR A 201 10.28 -3.61 -6.26
CA THR A 201 8.90 -3.20 -6.53
C THR A 201 8.14 -4.25 -7.31
N ILE A 202 6.98 -4.65 -6.82
CA ILE A 202 5.94 -5.33 -7.60
C ILE A 202 4.97 -4.26 -8.11
N SER A 203 4.94 -4.04 -9.42
CA SER A 203 4.10 -2.98 -10.01
C SER A 203 2.80 -3.54 -10.58
N ILE A 204 1.67 -3.01 -10.16
CA ILE A 204 0.36 -3.34 -10.71
C ILE A 204 0.05 -2.38 -11.84
N THR A 205 0.11 -2.85 -13.08
CA THR A 205 -0.24 -2.02 -14.25
C THR A 205 -1.65 -2.28 -14.80
N ALA A 206 -2.37 -3.23 -14.19
CA ALA A 206 -3.79 -3.45 -14.42
C ALA A 206 -4.59 -2.19 -14.08
N GLY A 207 -5.64 -1.89 -14.86
CA GLY A 207 -6.45 -0.66 -14.71
C GLY A 207 -6.07 0.49 -15.65
N ARG A 208 -4.91 0.45 -16.32
CA ARG A 208 -4.49 1.48 -17.29
C ARG A 208 -5.47 1.66 -18.46
N GLY A 209 -6.13 0.57 -18.89
CA GLY A 209 -7.18 0.58 -19.92
C GLY A 209 -8.48 1.23 -19.43
N ILE A 210 -8.93 0.86 -18.22
CA ILE A 210 -10.16 1.37 -17.61
C ILE A 210 -10.04 2.88 -17.34
N LYS A 211 -8.91 3.36 -16.81
CA LYS A 211 -8.67 4.80 -16.63
C LYS A 211 -8.72 5.57 -17.95
N ARG A 212 -8.18 5.00 -19.03
CA ARG A 212 -8.26 5.62 -20.38
C ARG A 212 -9.70 5.68 -20.90
N GLU A 213 -10.53 4.68 -20.62
CA GLU A 213 -11.94 4.69 -21.01
C GLU A 213 -12.76 5.68 -20.17
N LEU A 214 -12.55 5.73 -18.87
CA LEU A 214 -13.24 6.68 -17.97
C LEU A 214 -12.86 8.13 -18.26
N LEU A 215 -11.59 8.42 -18.55
CA LEU A 215 -11.16 9.75 -19.01
C LEU A 215 -11.74 10.13 -20.38
N ARG A 216 -12.15 9.14 -21.20
CA ARG A 216 -12.80 9.37 -22.49
C ARG A 216 -14.32 9.53 -22.36
N PHE A 217 -14.94 8.96 -21.32
CA PHE A 217 -16.39 8.95 -21.12
C PHE A 217 -16.75 9.18 -19.64
N PRO A 218 -16.55 10.39 -19.11
CA PRO A 218 -16.79 10.68 -17.69
C PRO A 218 -18.27 10.52 -17.29
N GLU A 219 -19.20 10.59 -18.24
CA GLU A 219 -20.66 10.53 -18.00
C GLU A 219 -21.22 9.12 -17.80
N ARG A 220 -20.38 8.08 -17.85
CA ARG A 220 -20.82 6.68 -17.63
C ARG A 220 -20.72 6.23 -16.16
N LEU A 221 -20.52 7.17 -15.24
CA LEU A 221 -20.43 6.92 -13.80
C LEU A 221 -21.79 7.07 -13.12
#